data_AF-K0F5R3-F1
#
_entry.id   AF-K0F5R3-F1
#
_cell.length_a   1.000
_cell.length_b   1.000
_cell.length_c   1.000
_cell.angle_alpha   90.00
_cell.angle_beta   90.00
_cell.angle_gamma   90.00
#
_symmetry.space_group_name_H-M   'P 1'
#
loop_
_entity.id
_entity.type
_entity.pdbx_description
1 polymer ?
#
loop_
_entity_poly.entity_id
_entity_poly.type
_entity_poly.pdbx_seq_one_letter_code
_entity_poly.pdbx_strand_id
1 'polypeptide(L)'
;MPNPGSPRLTRHPEAQQRLDRTRKRVLARRAEARRREKSITEAVKKYIASWVAITDCETKRDQEIETCQQKIQELKTLADTEIGKHRAQQAVAAAALREQGQSDEDVAELLEITTQQARRLIAAARTAPAAWAPLDTITGRREADSRIATDADEERDYRRQRDNVR
;
A
#
# COMPACT_ATOMS: atom_id res chain seq x y z
N MET A 1 35.65 34.58 74.99
CA MET A 1 36.70 33.59 74.66
C MET A 1 37.10 33.79 73.21
N PRO A 2 38.14 34.60 72.93
CA PRO A 2 38.62 34.82 71.56
C PRO A 2 39.27 33.53 71.05
N ASN A 3 38.72 32.98 69.98
CA ASN A 3 39.24 31.77 69.35
C ASN A 3 40.60 32.12 68.70
N PRO A 4 41.73 31.54 69.14
CA PRO A 4 43.05 31.89 68.60
C PRO A 4 43.06 31.57 67.11
N GLY A 5 43.14 32.62 66.30
CA GLY A 5 43.13 32.53 64.86
C GLY A 5 44.18 31.52 64.42
N SER A 6 43.73 30.40 63.87
CA SER A 6 44.64 29.43 63.29
C SER A 6 45.56 30.19 62.35
N PRO A 7 46.90 30.08 62.51
CA PRO A 7 47.85 30.81 61.70
C PRO A 7 47.43 30.60 60.26
N ARG A 8 47.23 31.70 59.53
CA ARG A 8 46.99 31.66 58.09
C ARG A 8 48.22 30.98 57.51
N LEU A 9 48.18 29.64 57.44
CA LEU A 9 49.15 28.82 56.75
C LEU A 9 49.22 29.49 55.40
N THR A 10 50.34 30.17 55.19
CA THR A 10 50.71 30.84 53.96
C THR A 10 50.49 29.79 52.90
N ARG A 11 49.33 29.88 52.24
CA ARG A 11 48.89 28.87 51.29
C ARG A 11 50.00 28.86 50.25
N HIS A 12 50.81 27.80 50.25
CA HIS A 12 51.97 27.73 49.38
C HIS A 12 51.49 28.04 47.96
N PRO A 13 52.09 29.01 47.26
CA PRO A 13 51.62 29.43 45.94
C PRO A 13 51.57 28.23 44.97
N GLU A 14 52.47 27.27 45.14
CA GLU A 14 52.47 26.02 44.39
C GLU A 14 51.21 25.17 44.64
N ALA A 15 50.71 25.09 45.89
CA ALA A 15 49.50 24.35 46.21
C ALA A 15 48.26 24.98 45.54
N GLN A 16 48.19 26.31 45.52
CA GLN A 16 47.12 27.03 44.79
C GLN A 16 47.20 26.75 43.29
N GLN A 17 48.39 26.87 42.69
CA GLN A 17 48.59 26.57 41.26
C GLN A 17 48.26 25.10 40.92
N ARG A 18 48.57 24.14 41.79
CA ARG A 18 48.19 22.73 41.63
C ARG A 18 46.66 22.57 41.68
N LEU A 19 45.98 23.20 42.63
CA LEU A 19 44.51 23.18 42.74
C LEU A 19 43.84 23.77 41.49
N ASP A 20 44.34 24.90 41.00
CA ASP A 20 43.78 25.54 39.81
C ASP A 20 43.99 24.71 38.55
N ARG A 21 45.17 24.09 38.38
CA ARG A 21 45.42 23.13 37.30
C ARG A 21 44.45 21.94 37.37
N THR A 22 44.21 21.39 38.55
CA THR A 22 43.27 20.28 38.74
C THR A 22 41.84 20.69 38.42
N ARG A 23 41.38 21.85 38.91
CA ARG A 23 40.05 22.40 38.60
C ARG A 23 39.85 22.58 37.10
N LYS A 24 40.82 23.19 36.41
CA LYS A 24 40.80 23.35 34.94
C LYS A 24 40.68 22.01 34.21
N ARG A 25 41.44 20.99 34.63
CA ARG A 25 41.35 19.62 34.04
C ARG A 25 39.99 18.97 34.27
N VAL A 26 39.42 19.09 35.47
CA VAL A 26 38.09 18.53 35.77
C VAL A 26 37.00 19.22 34.95
N LEU A 27 37.06 20.55 34.81
CA LEU A 27 36.12 21.31 33.97
C LEU A 27 36.24 20.92 32.50
N ALA A 28 37.47 20.79 31.97
CA ALA A 28 37.71 20.34 30.60
C ALA A 28 37.11 18.95 30.33
N ARG A 29 37.37 17.98 31.22
CA ARG A 29 36.81 16.62 31.13
C ARG A 29 35.28 16.61 31.16
N ARG A 30 34.66 17.41 32.04
CA ARG A 30 33.20 17.54 32.09
C ARG A 30 32.63 18.18 30.82
N ALA A 31 33.29 19.20 30.28
CA ALA A 31 32.87 19.83 29.03
C ALA A 31 32.96 18.85 27.85
N GLU A 32 34.03 18.06 27.76
CA GLU A 32 34.18 17.02 26.76
C GLU A 32 33.14 15.90 26.90
N ALA A 33 32.87 15.42 28.12
CA ALA A 33 31.82 14.45 28.39
C ALA A 33 30.44 14.96 27.92
N ARG A 34 30.08 16.19 28.25
CA ARG A 34 28.82 16.82 27.80
C ARG A 34 28.74 16.93 26.27
N ARG A 35 29.85 17.24 25.59
CA ARG A 35 29.88 17.28 24.11
C ARG A 35 29.61 15.89 23.52
N ARG A 36 30.23 14.84 24.06
CA ARG A 36 30.00 13.45 23.65
C ARG A 36 28.56 13.02 23.90
N GLU A 37 28.03 13.29 25.09
CA GLU A 37 26.62 12.99 25.45
C GLU A 37 25.64 13.68 24.49
N LYS A 38 25.87 14.96 24.16
CA LYS A 38 25.06 15.68 23.16
C LYS A 38 25.13 15.02 21.78
N SER A 39 26.34 14.73 21.30
CA SER A 39 26.55 14.07 20.01
C SER A 39 25.87 12.71 19.93
N ILE A 40 25.95 11.90 21.00
CA ILE A 40 25.28 10.60 21.10
C ILE A 40 23.76 10.80 21.06
N THR A 41 23.24 11.74 21.86
CA THR A 41 21.81 12.05 21.90
C THR A 41 21.28 12.47 20.53
N GLU A 42 22.02 13.33 19.82
CA GLU A 42 21.67 13.75 18.45
C GLU A 42 21.68 12.59 17.46
N ALA A 43 22.68 11.70 17.54
CA ALA A 43 22.76 10.50 16.70
C ALA A 43 21.58 9.54 16.96
N VAL A 44 21.22 9.30 18.22
CA VAL A 44 20.06 8.47 18.59
C VAL A 44 18.77 9.06 18.05
N LYS A 45 18.57 10.38 18.17
CA LYS A 45 17.40 11.06 17.61
C LYS A 45 17.30 10.88 16.09
N LYS A 46 18.42 11.06 15.37
CA LYS A 46 18.47 10.87 13.91
C LYS A 46 18.17 9.42 13.51
N TYR A 47 18.72 8.46 14.26
CA TYR A 47 18.46 7.04 14.04
C TYR A 47 16.97 6.73 14.20
N ILE A 48 16.34 7.13 15.31
CA ILE A 48 14.92 6.89 15.57
C ILE A 48 14.05 7.54 14.48
N ALA A 49 14.34 8.79 14.12
CA ALA A 49 13.58 9.49 13.08
C ALA A 49 13.68 8.77 11.71
N SER A 50 14.87 8.29 11.36
CA SER A 50 15.07 7.55 10.11
C SER A 50 14.37 6.19 10.14
N TRP A 51 14.41 5.49 11.27
CA TRP A 51 13.72 4.23 11.45
C TRP A 51 12.20 4.38 11.31
N VAL A 52 11.59 5.38 11.95
CA VAL A 52 10.15 5.69 11.79
C VAL A 52 9.82 5.97 10.33
N ALA A 53 10.62 6.80 9.65
CA ALA A 53 10.38 7.12 8.24
C ALA A 53 10.45 5.88 7.32
N ILE A 54 11.35 4.93 7.60
CA ILE A 54 11.43 3.65 6.88
C ILE A 54 10.16 2.84 7.12
N THR A 55 9.76 2.67 8.39
CA THR A 55 8.55 1.91 8.75
C THR A 55 7.29 2.51 8.14
N ASP A 56 7.15 3.83 8.12
CA ASP A 56 6.03 4.51 7.46
C ASP A 56 6.02 4.24 5.95
N CYS A 57 7.20 4.28 5.31
CA CYS A 57 7.34 4.00 3.89
C CYS A 57 7.01 2.55 3.56
N GLU A 58 7.47 1.58 4.36
CA GLU A 58 7.17 0.16 4.23
C GLU A 58 5.67 -0.10 4.40
N THR A 59 5.05 0.48 5.43
CA THR A 59 3.61 0.35 5.69
C THR A 59 2.79 0.86 4.50
N LYS A 60 3.15 2.04 3.97
CA LYS A 60 2.48 2.61 2.80
C LYS A 60 2.65 1.73 1.56
N ARG A 61 3.87 1.25 1.31
CA ARG A 61 4.14 0.32 0.20
C ARG A 61 3.28 -0.93 0.31
N ASP A 62 3.19 -1.52 1.49
CA ASP A 62 2.46 -2.77 1.70
C ASP A 62 0.95 -2.57 1.52
N GLN A 63 0.40 -1.43 1.97
CA GLN A 63 -1.01 -1.04 1.70
C GLN A 63 -1.30 -0.84 0.20
N GLU A 64 -0.39 -0.21 -0.54
CA GLU A 64 -0.52 -0.01 -1.98
C GLU A 64 -0.46 -1.34 -2.74
N ILE A 65 0.43 -2.26 -2.32
CA ILE A 65 0.52 -3.61 -2.87
C ILE A 65 -0.78 -4.38 -2.63
N GLU A 66 -1.31 -4.37 -1.40
CA GLU A 66 -2.56 -5.04 -1.05
C GLU A 66 -3.73 -4.52 -1.91
N THR A 67 -3.85 -3.20 -2.04
CA THR A 67 -4.86 -2.55 -2.88
C THR A 67 -4.74 -3.00 -4.35
N CYS A 68 -3.53 -3.08 -4.88
CA CYS A 68 -3.31 -3.54 -6.26
C CYS A 68 -3.68 -5.02 -6.43
N GLN A 69 -3.36 -5.87 -5.46
CA GLN A 69 -3.71 -7.29 -5.50
C GLN A 69 -5.23 -7.51 -5.48
N GLN A 70 -5.95 -6.75 -4.65
CA GLN A 70 -7.41 -6.80 -4.61
C GLN A 70 -8.01 -6.40 -5.97
N LYS A 71 -7.57 -5.28 -6.56
CA LYS A 71 -8.02 -4.84 -7.89
C LYS A 71 -7.73 -5.87 -8.99
N ILE A 72 -6.56 -6.51 -8.97
CA ILE A 72 -6.22 -7.57 -9.93
C ILE A 72 -7.19 -8.74 -9.78
N GLN A 73 -7.54 -9.12 -8.55
CA GLN A 73 -8.43 -10.24 -8.31
C GLN A 73 -9.88 -9.93 -8.74
N GLU A 74 -10.35 -8.71 -8.51
CA GLU A 74 -11.64 -8.22 -9.00
C GLU A 74 -11.70 -8.25 -10.52
N LEU A 75 -10.68 -7.70 -11.20
CA LEU A 75 -10.61 -7.68 -12.66
C LEU A 75 -10.53 -9.09 -13.26
N LYS A 76 -9.79 -10.01 -12.63
CA LYS A 76 -9.77 -11.43 -13.03
C LYS A 76 -11.16 -12.06 -12.92
N THR A 77 -11.84 -11.86 -11.81
CA THR A 77 -13.19 -12.40 -11.58
C THR A 77 -14.19 -11.84 -12.59
N LEU A 78 -14.11 -10.56 -12.90
CA LEU A 78 -14.93 -9.92 -13.93
C LEU A 78 -14.63 -10.50 -15.32
N ALA A 79 -13.35 -10.62 -15.68
CA ALA A 79 -12.94 -11.19 -16.97
C ALA A 79 -13.39 -12.65 -17.11
N ASP A 80 -13.22 -13.48 -16.08
CA ASP A 80 -13.67 -14.87 -16.07
C ASP A 80 -15.19 -14.98 -16.23
N THR A 81 -15.94 -14.05 -15.61
CA THR A 81 -17.39 -13.96 -15.76
C THR A 81 -17.78 -13.62 -17.21
N GLU A 82 -17.16 -12.62 -17.82
CA GLU A 82 -17.44 -12.23 -19.21
C GLU A 82 -17.02 -13.33 -20.21
N ILE A 83 -15.86 -13.96 -20.00
CA ILE A 83 -15.44 -15.14 -20.79
C ILE A 83 -16.46 -16.27 -20.66
N GLY A 84 -16.96 -16.52 -19.44
CA GLY A 84 -18.02 -17.49 -19.18
C GLY A 84 -19.29 -17.19 -19.98
N LYS A 85 -19.73 -15.92 -20.02
CA LYS A 85 -20.89 -15.48 -20.81
C LYS A 85 -20.68 -15.70 -22.31
N HIS A 86 -19.53 -15.29 -22.85
CA HIS A 86 -19.24 -15.47 -24.27
C HIS A 86 -19.16 -16.95 -24.65
N ARG A 87 -18.57 -17.80 -23.80
CA ARG A 87 -18.56 -19.26 -24.01
C ARG A 87 -19.96 -19.85 -24.00
N ALA A 88 -20.84 -19.39 -23.11
CA ALA A 88 -22.25 -19.82 -23.10
C ALA A 88 -22.98 -19.40 -24.38
N GLN A 89 -22.77 -18.17 -24.85
CA GLN A 89 -23.34 -17.68 -26.12
C GLN A 89 -22.85 -18.50 -27.32
N GLN A 90 -21.56 -18.82 -27.38
CA GLN A 90 -20.99 -19.70 -28.42
C GLN A 90 -21.62 -21.09 -28.40
N ALA A 91 -21.83 -21.67 -27.21
CA ALA A 91 -22.49 -22.96 -27.07
C ALA A 91 -23.94 -22.93 -27.58
N VAL A 92 -24.71 -21.90 -27.21
CA VAL A 92 -26.08 -21.70 -27.70
C VAL A 92 -26.12 -21.57 -29.23
N ALA A 93 -25.22 -20.78 -29.81
CA ALA A 93 -25.14 -20.61 -31.26
C ALA A 93 -24.84 -21.94 -31.99
N ALA A 94 -23.89 -22.73 -31.47
CA ALA A 94 -23.58 -24.04 -32.03
C ALA A 94 -24.76 -25.02 -31.92
N ALA A 95 -25.50 -25.00 -30.80
CA ALA A 95 -26.71 -25.81 -30.63
C ALA A 95 -27.83 -25.39 -31.60
N ALA A 96 -28.03 -24.07 -31.81
CA ALA A 96 -29.00 -23.57 -32.76
C ALA A 96 -28.70 -24.04 -34.19
N LEU A 97 -27.43 -24.04 -34.63
CA LEU A 97 -27.04 -24.59 -35.93
C LEU A 97 -27.39 -26.08 -36.05
N ARG A 98 -27.14 -26.86 -35.00
CA ARG A 98 -27.48 -28.29 -34.95
C ARG A 98 -29.00 -28.51 -35.04
N GLU A 99 -29.79 -27.65 -34.40
CA GLU A 99 -31.27 -27.68 -34.47
C GLU A 99 -31.79 -27.33 -35.86
N GLN A 100 -31.07 -26.52 -36.64
CA GLN A 100 -31.36 -26.27 -38.06
C GLN A 100 -30.94 -27.42 -39.00
N GLY A 101 -30.55 -28.58 -38.44
CA GLY A 101 -30.24 -29.80 -39.19
C GLY A 101 -28.79 -29.93 -39.67
N GLN A 102 -27.89 -29.00 -39.30
CA GLN A 102 -26.47 -29.12 -39.62
C GLN A 102 -25.84 -30.33 -38.90
N SER A 103 -24.94 -31.07 -39.55
CA SER A 103 -24.16 -32.13 -38.90
C SER A 103 -23.09 -31.54 -37.97
N ASP A 104 -22.51 -32.37 -37.09
CA ASP A 104 -21.41 -31.90 -36.22
C ASP A 104 -20.18 -31.48 -37.06
N GLU A 105 -19.97 -32.16 -38.20
CA GLU A 105 -18.93 -31.83 -39.18
C GLU A 105 -19.24 -30.50 -39.89
N ASP A 106 -20.47 -30.27 -40.34
CA ASP A 106 -20.87 -29.00 -40.98
C ASP A 106 -20.73 -27.82 -40.00
N VAL A 107 -21.18 -27.99 -38.75
CA VAL A 107 -21.01 -26.96 -37.71
C VAL A 107 -19.54 -26.65 -37.45
N ALA A 108 -18.69 -27.68 -37.47
CA ALA A 108 -17.25 -27.51 -37.29
C ALA A 108 -16.62 -26.73 -38.45
N GLU A 109 -17.00 -27.05 -39.68
CA GLU A 109 -16.57 -26.32 -40.88
C GLU A 109 -17.05 -24.86 -40.87
N LEU A 110 -18.34 -24.63 -40.60
CA LEU A 110 -18.95 -23.29 -40.53
C LEU A 110 -18.32 -22.38 -39.47
N LEU A 111 -17.89 -22.94 -38.33
CA LEU A 111 -17.28 -22.18 -37.23
C LEU A 111 -15.74 -22.20 -37.28
N GLU A 112 -15.14 -22.82 -38.28
CA GLU A 112 -13.68 -22.98 -38.44
C GLU A 112 -13.00 -23.61 -37.21
N ILE A 113 -13.65 -24.61 -36.63
CA ILE A 113 -13.15 -25.36 -35.46
C ILE A 113 -13.05 -26.85 -35.77
N THR A 114 -12.43 -27.59 -34.86
CA THR A 114 -12.44 -29.05 -34.95
C THR A 114 -13.82 -29.63 -34.63
N THR A 115 -14.18 -30.76 -35.23
CA THR A 115 -15.42 -31.50 -34.92
C THR A 115 -15.51 -31.85 -33.43
N GLN A 116 -14.38 -32.07 -32.76
CA GLN A 116 -14.33 -32.28 -31.32
C GLN A 116 -14.77 -31.03 -30.53
N GLN A 117 -14.33 -29.84 -30.94
CA GLN A 117 -14.75 -28.57 -30.31
C GLN A 117 -16.23 -28.30 -30.57
N ALA A 118 -16.74 -28.55 -31.79
CA ALA A 118 -18.16 -28.42 -32.10
C ALA A 118 -19.02 -29.30 -31.19
N ARG A 119 -18.66 -30.60 -31.04
CA ARG A 119 -19.34 -31.51 -30.11
C ARG A 119 -19.31 -31.02 -28.67
N ARG A 120 -18.17 -30.48 -28.21
CA ARG A 120 -18.05 -29.92 -26.85
C ARG A 120 -18.94 -28.70 -26.65
N LEU A 121 -19.03 -27.79 -27.63
CA LEU A 121 -19.92 -26.62 -27.56
C LEU A 121 -21.39 -27.04 -27.51
N ILE A 122 -21.81 -27.97 -28.39
CA ILE A 122 -23.19 -28.49 -28.42
C ILE A 122 -23.52 -29.21 -27.10
N ALA A 123 -22.61 -30.00 -26.56
CA ALA A 123 -22.79 -30.64 -25.26
C ALA A 123 -22.87 -29.61 -24.12
N ALA A 124 -22.02 -28.58 -24.13
CA ALA A 124 -22.01 -27.53 -23.12
C ALA A 124 -23.34 -26.75 -23.09
N ALA A 125 -23.96 -26.51 -24.25
CA ALA A 125 -25.26 -25.86 -24.35
C ALA A 125 -26.36 -26.59 -23.58
N ARG A 126 -26.29 -27.93 -23.49
CA ARG A 126 -27.24 -28.76 -22.74
C ARG A 126 -27.04 -28.67 -21.22
N THR A 127 -25.81 -28.40 -20.79
CA THR A 127 -25.46 -28.29 -19.36
C THR A 127 -25.58 -26.88 -18.83
N ALA A 128 -25.51 -25.87 -19.70
CA ALA A 128 -25.65 -24.49 -19.30
C ALA A 128 -27.06 -24.28 -18.73
N PRO A 129 -27.21 -23.87 -17.46
CA PRO A 129 -28.52 -23.50 -16.95
C PRO A 129 -29.07 -22.41 -17.86
N ALA A 130 -30.34 -22.52 -18.26
CA ALA A 130 -31.08 -21.56 -19.07
C ALA A 130 -31.24 -20.16 -18.42
N ALA A 131 -30.34 -19.79 -17.51
CA ALA A 131 -30.28 -18.53 -16.79
C ALA A 131 -29.94 -17.33 -17.68
N TRP A 132 -29.75 -17.53 -18.99
CA TRP A 132 -29.68 -16.44 -19.96
C TRP A 132 -31.08 -16.14 -20.51
N ALA A 133 -32.04 -15.83 -19.63
CA ALA A 133 -33.14 -14.99 -20.08
C ALA A 133 -32.51 -13.64 -20.48
N PRO A 134 -32.70 -13.14 -21.72
CA PRO A 134 -32.15 -11.87 -22.13
C PRO A 134 -32.70 -10.78 -21.20
N LEU A 135 -31.86 -10.26 -20.31
CA LEU A 135 -32.15 -9.02 -19.61
C LEU A 135 -32.02 -7.88 -20.62
N ASP A 136 -33.10 -7.64 -21.36
CA ASP A 136 -33.49 -6.29 -21.77
C ASP A 136 -33.69 -5.45 -20.50
N THR A 137 -32.59 -5.08 -19.85
CA THR A 137 -32.56 -4.04 -18.81
C THR A 137 -31.18 -3.37 -18.83
N ILE A 138 -30.76 -2.95 -20.02
CA ILE A 138 -29.71 -1.95 -20.23
C ILE A 138 -30.30 -0.56 -19.90
N THR A 139 -30.74 -0.36 -18.65
CA THR A 139 -31.17 0.96 -18.16
C THR A 139 -30.58 1.33 -16.80
N GLY A 140 -29.69 0.52 -16.21
CA GLY A 140 -29.13 0.81 -14.88
C GLY A 140 -27.64 1.18 -14.80
N ARG A 141 -26.80 0.89 -15.80
CA ARG A 141 -25.34 0.87 -15.57
C ARG A 141 -24.60 2.21 -15.77
N ARG A 142 -25.29 3.29 -16.14
CA ARG A 142 -24.64 4.60 -16.36
C ARG A 142 -24.61 5.51 -15.12
N GLU A 143 -25.21 5.11 -13.99
CA GLU A 143 -25.19 5.93 -12.76
C GLU A 143 -24.01 5.64 -11.81
N ALA A 144 -23.25 4.55 -12.01
CA ALA A 144 -22.10 4.27 -11.13
C ALA A 144 -20.89 5.16 -11.43
N ASP A 145 -20.67 5.53 -12.70
CA ASP A 145 -19.52 6.39 -13.06
C ASP A 145 -19.70 7.86 -12.65
N SER A 146 -20.92 8.32 -12.38
CA SER A 146 -21.12 9.69 -11.88
C SER A 146 -20.79 9.84 -10.39
N ARG A 147 -20.83 8.75 -9.61
CA ARG A 147 -20.55 8.81 -8.16
C ARG A 147 -19.05 8.83 -7.85
N ILE A 148 -18.18 8.35 -8.74
CA ILE A 148 -16.72 8.43 -8.53
C ILE A 148 -16.20 9.86 -8.74
N ALA A 149 -16.90 10.68 -9.54
CA ALA A 149 -16.49 12.06 -9.76
C ALA A 149 -16.70 12.96 -8.52
N THR A 150 -17.63 12.63 -7.61
CA THR A 150 -17.90 13.47 -6.43
C THR A 150 -16.86 13.32 -5.33
N ASP A 151 -16.26 12.14 -5.14
CA ASP A 151 -15.23 11.93 -4.11
C ASP A 151 -13.93 12.69 -4.40
N ALA A 152 -13.57 12.86 -5.68
CA ALA A 152 -12.34 13.56 -6.06
C ALA A 152 -12.37 15.07 -5.77
N ASP A 153 -13.57 15.68 -5.76
CA ASP A 153 -13.74 17.10 -5.42
C ASP A 153 -13.81 17.30 -3.89
N GLU A 154 -14.42 16.38 -3.14
CA GLU A 154 -14.39 16.42 -1.67
C GLU A 154 -12.97 16.27 -1.11
N GLU A 155 -12.13 15.41 -1.71
CA GLU A 155 -10.75 15.23 -1.25
C GLU A 155 -9.87 16.47 -1.53
N ARG A 156 -10.19 17.25 -2.58
CA ARG A 156 -9.50 18.53 -2.86
C ARG A 156 -9.84 19.60 -1.84
N ASP A 157 -11.11 19.70 -1.43
CA ASP A 157 -11.51 20.67 -0.42
C ASP A 157 -11.00 20.30 0.98
N TYR A 158 -10.93 19.01 1.32
CA TYR A 158 -10.27 18.57 2.55
C TYR A 158 -8.77 18.90 2.57
N ARG A 159 -8.05 18.72 1.46
CA ARG A 159 -6.63 19.11 1.38
C ARG A 159 -6.43 20.61 1.53
N ARG A 160 -7.29 21.44 0.91
CA ARG A 160 -7.25 22.91 1.07
C ARG A 160 -7.52 23.36 2.51
N GLN A 161 -8.50 22.76 3.18
CA GLN A 161 -8.78 23.08 4.59
C GLN A 161 -7.63 22.68 5.51
N ARG A 162 -6.96 21.56 5.23
CA ARG A 162 -5.82 21.09 6.03
C ARG A 162 -4.61 22.02 5.92
N ASP A 163 -4.35 22.60 4.74
CA ASP A 163 -3.22 23.51 4.55
C ASP A 163 -3.44 24.90 5.18
N ASN A 164 -4.70 25.32 5.41
CA ASN A 164 -5.04 26.62 6.00
C ASN A 164 -4.92 26.69 7.53
N VAL A 165 -4.60 25.58 8.22
CA VAL A 165 -4.52 25.52 9.69
C VAL A 165 -3.06 25.53 10.21
N ARG A 166 -2.08 25.77 9.33
CA ARG A 166 -0.68 26.01 9.73
C ARG A 166 -0.32 27.49 9.68
#